data_AF-A0A3M1WKS1-F1
#
_entry.id   AF-A0A3M1WKS1-F1
#
_cell.length_a   1.000
_cell.length_b   1.000
_cell.length_c   1.000
_cell.angle_alpha   90.00
_cell.angle_beta   90.00
_cell.angle_gamma   90.00
#
_symmetry.space_group_name_H-M   'P 1'
#
loop_
_entity.id
_entity.type
_entity.pdbx_description
1 polymer ?
#
loop_
_entity_poly.entity_id
_entity_poly.type
_entity_poly.pdbx_seq_one_letter_code
_entity_poly.pdbx_strand_id
1 'polypeptide(L)'
;MTTIAQYNPINDKLLRSRVKLLGQLLGNVLRKHAGEDIYDHVETLRQGYINLRKKEDPALRARLMELIAGMEPAVLEQVIRAFNIYFALVNIAEETFAHRWRRRQMATGGPLWMGSFDITMRELYEEGVAAENLQKLLDALCYMPVFTAHPTEARRRTIMEAQRRIFVTSQKLDDHRLSREQRQDIIDELETQILIHWRTNEVREHKPEVVDEIKYGLFYFQESLFEAVPLAYRYLERALRRTYGNHADGTPRVRAPSFLRFGSWIGGDRDGNPNVKPETTATAVRLQMQEVLVEYLRQVNALRHVLTHSIHW
;
A
#
# COMPACT_ATOMS: atom_id res chain seq x y z
N MET A 1 -1.17 30.98 -12.80
CA MET A 1 -1.76 29.65 -13.06
C MET A 1 -0.63 28.66 -13.26
N THR A 2 -0.20 28.03 -12.18
CA THR A 2 0.82 26.98 -12.23
C THR A 2 0.15 25.71 -12.75
N THR A 3 0.57 25.21 -13.90
CA THR A 3 0.01 23.98 -14.47
C THR A 3 0.32 22.81 -13.54
N ILE A 4 -0.65 22.42 -12.72
CA ILE A 4 -0.55 21.24 -11.85
C ILE A 4 -0.55 20.04 -12.79
N ALA A 5 0.56 19.31 -12.83
CA ALA A 5 0.67 18.11 -13.66
C ALA A 5 -0.38 17.09 -13.19
N GLN A 6 -1.45 16.92 -13.96
CA GLN A 6 -2.46 15.90 -13.71
C GLN A 6 -1.84 14.50 -13.88
N TYR A 7 -2.00 13.66 -12.87
CA TYR A 7 -1.61 12.25 -12.89
C TYR A 7 -2.50 11.51 -13.91
N ASN A 8 -1.91 11.07 -15.03
CA ASN A 8 -2.58 10.21 -16.00
C ASN A 8 -1.86 8.86 -16.11
N PRO A 9 -2.26 7.85 -15.32
CA PRO A 9 -1.60 6.53 -15.31
C PRO A 9 -1.75 5.78 -16.64
N ILE A 10 -2.77 6.09 -17.43
CA ILE A 10 -3.15 5.32 -18.62
C ILE A 10 -2.10 5.44 -19.74
N ASN A 11 -1.32 6.53 -19.78
CA ASN A 11 -0.35 6.81 -20.86
C ASN A 11 1.11 6.55 -20.49
N ASP A 12 1.40 5.97 -19.32
CA ASP A 12 2.78 5.85 -18.88
C ASP A 12 3.48 4.56 -19.38
N LYS A 13 4.54 4.74 -20.18
CA LYS A 13 5.36 3.66 -20.76
C LYS A 13 6.05 2.81 -19.68
N LEU A 14 6.47 3.42 -18.57
CA LEU A 14 7.16 2.73 -17.49
C LEU A 14 6.19 1.82 -16.74
N LEU A 15 4.99 2.30 -16.39
CA LEU A 15 3.95 1.47 -15.78
C LEU A 15 3.61 0.25 -16.66
N ARG A 16 3.35 0.48 -17.96
CA ARG A 16 3.06 -0.60 -18.92
C ARG A 16 4.21 -1.62 -19.00
N SER A 17 5.46 -1.16 -19.02
CA SER A 17 6.62 -2.06 -19.04
C SER A 17 6.75 -2.88 -17.75
N ARG A 18 6.42 -2.30 -16.60
CA ARG A 18 6.41 -3.01 -15.31
C ARG A 18 5.33 -4.08 -15.25
N VAL A 19 4.10 -3.74 -15.65
CA VAL A 19 2.98 -4.70 -15.74
C VAL A 19 3.34 -5.85 -16.69
N LYS A 20 3.93 -5.54 -17.84
CA LYS A 20 4.40 -6.56 -18.79
C LYS A 20 5.45 -7.48 -18.18
N LEU A 21 6.44 -6.94 -17.47
CA LEU A 21 7.46 -7.74 -16.79
C LEU A 21 6.83 -8.69 -15.77
N LEU A 22 6.02 -8.17 -14.84
CA LEU A 22 5.41 -9.00 -13.79
C LEU A 22 4.47 -10.06 -14.38
N GLY A 23 3.72 -9.72 -15.43
CA GLY A 23 2.89 -10.67 -16.16
C GLY A 23 3.70 -11.77 -16.86
N GLN A 24 4.85 -11.43 -17.43
CA GLN A 24 5.77 -12.41 -18.02
C GLN A 24 6.34 -13.36 -16.96
N LEU A 25 6.76 -12.83 -15.80
CA LEU A 25 7.27 -13.65 -14.70
C LEU A 25 6.19 -14.60 -14.14
N LEU A 26 4.95 -14.12 -13.98
CA LEU A 26 3.83 -15.00 -13.62
C LEU A 26 3.60 -16.08 -14.69
N GLY A 27 3.64 -15.72 -15.97
CA GLY A 27 3.54 -16.69 -17.07
C GLY A 27 4.63 -17.77 -17.02
N ASN A 28 5.88 -17.39 -16.72
CA ASN A 28 6.99 -18.34 -16.52
C ASN A 28 6.70 -19.30 -15.35
N VAL A 29 6.22 -18.76 -14.23
CA VAL A 29 5.84 -19.55 -13.04
C VAL A 29 4.73 -20.54 -13.36
N LEU A 30 3.67 -20.11 -14.07
CA LEU A 30 2.56 -20.97 -14.45
C LEU A 30 3.03 -22.13 -15.35
N ARG A 31 3.80 -21.85 -16.41
CA ARG A 31 4.32 -22.91 -17.29
C ARG A 31 5.17 -23.94 -16.53
N LYS A 32 6.07 -23.48 -15.67
CA LYS A 32 6.99 -24.35 -14.94
C LYS A 32 6.33 -25.16 -13.83
N HIS A 33 5.30 -24.61 -13.18
CA HIS A 33 4.78 -25.16 -11.91
C HIS A 33 3.28 -25.50 -11.88
N ALA A 34 2.49 -24.98 -12.83
CA ALA A 34 1.07 -25.30 -12.98
C ALA A 34 0.81 -26.17 -14.23
N GLY A 35 1.69 -26.09 -15.22
CA GLY A 35 1.59 -26.80 -16.50
C GLY A 35 1.15 -25.89 -17.65
N GLU A 36 1.41 -26.31 -18.88
CA GLU A 36 1.10 -25.51 -20.08
C GLU A 36 -0.41 -25.32 -20.23
N ASP A 37 -1.23 -26.33 -19.92
CA ASP A 37 -2.69 -26.25 -20.00
C ASP A 37 -3.25 -25.11 -19.14
N ILE A 38 -2.77 -24.94 -17.90
CA ILE A 38 -3.22 -23.85 -17.02
C ILE A 38 -2.81 -22.49 -17.59
N TYR A 39 -1.58 -22.39 -18.09
CA TYR A 39 -1.10 -21.17 -18.72
C TYR A 39 -1.97 -20.79 -19.94
N ASP A 40 -2.31 -21.76 -20.79
CA ASP A 40 -3.11 -21.56 -21.99
C ASP A 40 -4.55 -21.14 -21.67
N HIS A 41 -5.18 -21.75 -20.65
CA HIS A 41 -6.49 -21.31 -20.17
C HIS A 41 -6.46 -19.86 -19.70
N VAL A 42 -5.46 -19.49 -18.88
CA VAL A 42 -5.30 -18.13 -18.36
C VAL A 42 -5.09 -17.12 -19.50
N GLU A 43 -4.20 -17.43 -20.45
CA GLU A 43 -3.89 -16.52 -21.55
C GLU A 43 -5.05 -16.39 -22.54
N THR A 44 -5.77 -17.48 -22.82
CA THR A 44 -6.99 -17.48 -23.64
C THR A 44 -8.06 -16.58 -23.04
N LEU A 45 -8.36 -16.75 -21.74
CA LEU A 45 -9.32 -15.92 -21.03
C LEU A 45 -8.86 -14.46 -21.00
N ARG A 46 -7.59 -14.20 -20.66
CA ARG A 46 -7.03 -12.85 -20.55
C ARG A 46 -7.12 -12.09 -21.87
N GLN A 47 -6.70 -12.70 -22.98
CA GLN A 47 -6.77 -12.07 -24.31
C GLN A 47 -8.21 -11.92 -24.79
N GLY A 48 -9.04 -12.93 -24.55
CA GLY A 48 -10.47 -12.90 -24.87
C GLY A 48 -11.19 -11.71 -24.24
N TYR A 49 -11.07 -11.53 -22.92
CA TYR A 49 -11.70 -10.42 -22.23
C TYR A 49 -11.09 -9.05 -22.53
N ILE A 50 -9.78 -8.98 -22.86
CA ILE A 50 -9.17 -7.75 -23.39
C ILE A 50 -9.80 -7.35 -24.73
N ASN A 51 -10.06 -8.32 -25.61
CA ASN A 51 -10.69 -8.06 -26.90
C ASN A 51 -12.15 -7.64 -26.74
N LEU A 52 -12.92 -8.32 -25.87
CA LEU A 52 -14.30 -7.93 -25.54
C LEU A 52 -14.38 -6.49 -25.00
N ARG A 53 -13.41 -6.08 -24.18
CA ARG A 53 -13.35 -4.69 -23.68
C ARG A 53 -13.13 -3.66 -24.79
N LYS A 54 -12.39 -4.02 -25.85
CA LYS A 54 -12.15 -3.13 -27.01
C LYS A 54 -13.36 -3.07 -27.93
N LYS A 55 -14.01 -4.22 -28.14
CA LYS A 55 -15.20 -4.36 -28.97
C LYS A 55 -16.01 -5.55 -28.46
N GLU A 56 -17.22 -5.30 -28.00
CA GLU A 56 -18.12 -6.34 -27.53
C GLU A 56 -18.48 -7.30 -28.69
N ASP A 57 -18.40 -8.60 -28.42
CA ASP A 57 -18.73 -9.68 -29.34
C ASP A 57 -19.46 -10.79 -28.56
N PRO A 58 -20.79 -10.92 -28.75
CA PRO A 58 -21.59 -11.92 -28.05
C PRO A 58 -21.14 -13.37 -28.30
N ALA A 59 -20.64 -13.69 -29.50
CA ALA A 59 -20.20 -15.04 -29.83
C ALA A 59 -18.88 -15.39 -29.11
N LEU A 60 -17.94 -14.43 -29.08
CA LEU A 60 -16.71 -14.59 -28.32
C LEU A 60 -17.00 -14.71 -26.81
N ARG A 61 -17.92 -13.88 -26.28
CA ARG A 61 -18.32 -13.95 -24.87
C ARG A 61 -18.92 -15.31 -24.54
N ALA A 62 -19.83 -15.84 -25.37
CA ALA A 62 -20.41 -17.16 -25.18
C ALA A 62 -19.33 -18.25 -25.15
N ARG A 63 -18.38 -18.22 -26.09
CA ARG A 63 -17.26 -19.18 -26.14
C ARG A 63 -16.36 -19.13 -24.89
N LEU A 64 -16.04 -17.94 -24.39
CA LEU A 64 -15.25 -17.80 -23.16
C LEU A 64 -16.03 -18.30 -21.93
N MET A 65 -17.35 -18.07 -21.89
CA MET A 65 -18.19 -18.57 -20.81
C MET A 65 -18.32 -20.09 -20.84
N GLU A 66 -18.48 -20.69 -22.02
CA GLU A 66 -18.46 -22.14 -22.20
C GLU A 66 -17.12 -22.75 -21.78
N LEU A 67 -16.01 -22.10 -22.11
CA LEU A 67 -14.69 -22.51 -21.66
C LEU A 67 -14.61 -22.56 -20.13
N ILE A 68 -15.10 -21.52 -19.44
CA ILE A 68 -15.13 -21.50 -17.96
C ILE A 68 -16.04 -22.59 -17.41
N ALA A 69 -17.24 -22.76 -17.99
CA ALA A 69 -18.21 -23.75 -17.53
C ALA A 69 -17.76 -25.20 -17.75
N GLY A 70 -16.90 -25.44 -18.74
CA GLY A 70 -16.34 -26.75 -19.06
C GLY A 70 -15.08 -27.14 -18.27
N MET A 71 -14.50 -26.24 -17.47
CA MET A 71 -13.30 -26.56 -16.69
C MET A 71 -13.61 -27.50 -15.53
N GLU A 72 -12.73 -28.47 -15.28
CA GLU A 72 -12.76 -29.23 -14.04
C GLU A 72 -12.53 -28.30 -12.83
N PRO A 73 -13.17 -28.55 -11.68
CA PRO A 73 -13.05 -27.68 -10.50
C PRO A 73 -11.60 -27.40 -10.07
N ALA A 74 -10.71 -28.39 -10.15
CA ALA A 74 -9.30 -28.23 -9.78
C ALA A 74 -8.53 -27.32 -10.75
N VAL A 75 -8.86 -27.37 -12.05
CA VAL A 75 -8.29 -26.47 -13.07
C VAL A 75 -8.84 -25.06 -12.86
N LEU A 76 -10.14 -24.93 -12.64
CA LEU A 76 -10.81 -23.64 -12.41
C LEU A 76 -10.23 -22.93 -11.18
N GLU A 77 -9.98 -23.64 -10.08
CA GLU A 77 -9.34 -23.06 -8.88
C GLU A 77 -7.96 -22.45 -9.21
N GLN A 78 -7.14 -23.17 -9.97
CA GLN A 78 -5.81 -22.68 -10.38
C GLN A 78 -5.89 -21.47 -11.31
N VAL A 79 -6.85 -21.47 -12.24
CA VAL A 79 -7.10 -20.31 -13.13
C VAL A 79 -7.54 -19.09 -12.33
N ILE A 80 -8.46 -19.25 -11.36
CA ILE A 80 -8.89 -18.17 -10.46
C ILE A 80 -7.69 -17.62 -9.67
N ARG A 81 -6.88 -18.52 -9.09
CA ARG A 81 -5.66 -18.12 -8.36
C ARG A 81 -4.69 -17.34 -9.25
N ALA A 82 -4.50 -17.76 -10.50
CA ALA A 82 -3.62 -17.07 -11.44
C ALA A 82 -4.11 -15.64 -11.72
N PHE A 83 -5.42 -15.45 -11.89
CA PHE A 83 -6.00 -14.11 -12.04
C PHE A 83 -5.89 -13.27 -10.77
N ASN A 84 -6.13 -13.84 -9.58
CA ASN A 84 -5.95 -13.12 -8.32
C ASN A 84 -4.51 -12.59 -8.18
N ILE A 85 -3.51 -13.43 -8.44
CA ILE A 85 -2.10 -13.02 -8.38
C ILE A 85 -1.80 -12.01 -9.48
N TYR A 86 -2.29 -12.21 -10.70
CA TYR A 86 -2.11 -11.24 -11.78
C TYR A 86 -2.63 -9.84 -11.38
N PHE A 87 -3.85 -9.75 -10.84
CA PHE A 87 -4.40 -8.47 -10.39
C PHE A 87 -3.64 -7.88 -9.20
N ALA A 88 -3.18 -8.71 -8.26
CA ALA A 88 -2.30 -8.26 -7.19
C ALA A 88 -0.99 -7.67 -7.74
N LEU A 89 -0.37 -8.30 -8.73
CA LEU A 89 0.85 -7.81 -9.39
C LEU A 89 0.61 -6.50 -10.15
N VAL A 90 -0.54 -6.36 -10.82
CA VAL A 90 -0.94 -5.10 -11.47
C VAL A 90 -1.07 -3.98 -10.43
N ASN A 91 -1.78 -4.23 -9.33
CA ASN A 91 -1.92 -3.25 -8.24
C ASN A 91 -0.55 -2.85 -7.67
N ILE A 92 0.34 -3.80 -7.42
CA ILE A 92 1.72 -3.52 -6.96
C ILE A 92 2.47 -2.64 -7.96
N ALA A 93 2.34 -2.90 -9.27
CA ALA A 93 2.97 -2.09 -10.31
C ALA A 93 2.44 -0.65 -10.32
N GLU A 94 1.12 -0.48 -10.19
CA GLU A 94 0.47 0.83 -10.11
C GLU A 94 0.88 1.60 -8.85
N GLU A 95 0.87 0.95 -7.69
CA GLU A 95 1.31 1.54 -6.42
C GLU A 95 2.78 1.96 -6.46
N THR A 96 3.65 1.10 -6.98
CA THR A 96 5.09 1.39 -7.14
C THR A 96 5.30 2.61 -8.04
N PHE A 97 4.57 2.66 -9.16
CA PHE A 97 4.63 3.77 -10.10
C PHE A 97 4.13 5.08 -9.46
N ALA A 98 2.98 5.05 -8.78
CA ALA A 98 2.43 6.21 -8.10
C ALA A 98 3.38 6.73 -7.01
N HIS A 99 3.99 5.83 -6.24
CA HIS A 99 5.00 6.18 -5.24
C HIS A 99 6.22 6.86 -5.88
N ARG A 100 6.76 6.30 -6.97
CA ARG A 100 7.88 6.88 -7.72
C ARG A 100 7.54 8.26 -8.28
N TRP A 101 6.35 8.42 -8.85
CA TRP A 101 5.87 9.68 -9.39
C TRP A 101 5.83 10.78 -8.30
N ARG A 102 5.26 10.47 -7.13
CA ARG A 102 5.25 11.40 -5.97
C ARG A 102 6.66 11.75 -5.51
N ARG A 103 7.58 10.79 -5.44
CA ARG A 103 8.98 11.07 -5.07
C ARG A 103 9.70 11.98 -6.06
N ARG A 104 9.46 11.82 -7.37
CA ARG A 104 10.02 12.72 -8.38
C ARG A 104 9.49 14.15 -8.22
N GLN A 105 8.20 14.31 -7.98
CA GLN A 105 7.62 15.64 -7.74
C GLN A 105 8.16 16.30 -6.47
N MET A 106 8.43 15.53 -5.41
CA MET A 106 9.10 16.08 -4.22
C MET A 106 10.53 16.58 -4.51
N ALA A 107 11.23 15.97 -5.46
CA ALA A 107 12.60 16.33 -5.81
C ALA A 107 12.69 17.58 -6.69
N THR A 108 11.64 17.93 -7.45
CA THR A 108 11.63 19.12 -8.32
C THR A 108 11.46 20.43 -7.55
N GLY A 109 11.09 20.37 -6.27
CA GLY A 109 10.96 21.55 -5.39
C GLY A 109 9.79 22.47 -5.73
N GLY A 110 9.00 22.17 -6.76
CA GLY A 110 7.79 22.89 -7.14
C GLY A 110 6.57 22.51 -6.29
N PRO A 111 5.39 23.07 -6.61
CA PRO A 111 4.14 22.63 -6.01
C PRO A 111 3.96 21.12 -6.20
N LEU A 112 3.51 20.44 -5.14
CA LEU A 112 3.33 18.98 -5.18
C LEU A 112 2.04 18.61 -5.95
N TRP A 113 1.36 17.53 -5.57
CA TRP A 113 0.14 17.06 -6.23
C TRP A 113 -1.14 17.57 -5.54
N MET A 114 -2.27 17.56 -6.26
CA MET A 114 -3.59 17.88 -5.69
C MET A 114 -3.90 17.01 -4.47
N GLY A 115 -4.38 17.62 -3.39
CA GLY A 115 -4.63 16.95 -2.12
C GLY A 115 -3.38 16.68 -1.25
N SER A 116 -2.22 17.21 -1.64
CA SER A 116 -1.05 17.29 -0.75
C SER A 116 -1.14 18.52 0.16
N PHE A 117 -0.51 18.45 1.35
CA PHE A 117 -0.43 19.59 2.25
C PHE A 117 0.20 20.83 1.59
N ASP A 118 1.15 20.67 0.67
CA ASP A 118 1.81 21.80 -0.01
C ASP A 118 0.82 22.61 -0.85
N ILE A 119 0.00 21.95 -1.69
CA ILE A 119 -1.02 22.62 -2.49
C ILE A 119 -2.10 23.23 -1.60
N THR A 120 -2.63 22.47 -0.64
CA THR A 120 -3.70 22.96 0.23
C THR A 120 -3.27 24.20 1.03
N MET A 121 -2.04 24.25 1.54
CA MET A 121 -1.57 25.44 2.25
C MET A 121 -1.40 26.64 1.31
N ARG A 122 -0.94 26.43 0.06
CA ARG A 122 -0.84 27.50 -0.94
C ARG A 122 -2.20 28.06 -1.33
N GLU A 123 -3.18 27.20 -1.56
CA GLU A 123 -4.56 27.59 -1.88
C GLU A 123 -5.15 28.46 -0.75
N LEU A 124 -5.05 28.01 0.51
CA LEU A 124 -5.52 28.79 1.66
C LEU A 124 -4.80 30.15 1.78
N TYR A 125 -3.51 30.20 1.49
CA TYR A 125 -2.76 31.45 1.50
C TYR A 125 -3.17 32.40 0.36
N GLU A 126 -3.37 31.88 -0.86
CA GLU A 126 -3.84 32.64 -2.02
C GLU A 126 -5.27 33.18 -1.81
N GLU A 127 -6.11 32.44 -1.07
CA GLU A 127 -7.44 32.87 -0.63
C GLU A 127 -7.41 33.88 0.52
N GLY A 128 -6.23 34.23 1.05
CA GLY A 128 -6.06 35.26 2.08
C GLY A 128 -6.28 34.77 3.51
N VAL A 129 -6.22 33.46 3.77
CA VAL A 129 -6.32 32.92 5.14
C VAL A 129 -5.08 33.29 5.94
N ALA A 130 -5.26 34.18 6.92
CA ALA A 130 -4.18 34.59 7.84
C ALA A 130 -3.66 33.44 8.72
N ALA A 131 -2.39 33.52 9.10
CA ALA A 131 -1.68 32.48 9.88
C ALA A 131 -2.40 32.16 11.20
N GLU A 132 -2.92 33.18 11.89
CA GLU A 132 -3.62 33.07 13.16
C GLU A 132 -4.96 32.33 13.03
N ASN A 133 -5.65 32.52 11.90
CA ASN A 133 -6.89 31.81 11.60
C ASN A 133 -6.61 30.35 11.24
N LEU A 134 -5.55 30.10 10.46
CA LEU A 134 -5.13 28.74 10.15
C LEU A 134 -4.70 27.98 11.42
N GLN A 135 -3.97 28.62 12.34
CA GLN A 135 -3.58 28.01 13.62
C GLN A 135 -4.81 27.54 14.41
N LYS A 136 -5.83 28.40 14.54
CA LYS A 136 -7.10 28.04 15.22
C LYS A 136 -7.79 26.84 14.57
N LEU A 137 -7.79 26.76 13.24
CA LEU A 137 -8.37 25.62 12.51
C LEU A 137 -7.59 24.33 12.77
N LEU A 138 -6.26 24.40 12.72
CA LEU A 138 -5.40 23.24 12.99
C LEU A 138 -5.52 22.75 14.43
N ASP A 139 -5.61 23.67 15.41
CA ASP A 139 -5.75 23.32 16.83
C ASP A 139 -7.06 22.57 17.13
N ALA A 140 -8.10 22.83 16.34
CA ALA A 140 -9.38 22.13 16.42
C ALA A 140 -9.45 20.87 15.53
N LEU A 141 -8.45 20.63 14.69
CA LEU A 141 -8.47 19.51 13.74
C LEU A 141 -8.37 18.18 14.50
N CYS A 142 -9.26 17.25 14.15
CA CYS A 142 -9.19 15.87 14.60
C CYS A 142 -9.48 14.95 13.41
N TYR A 143 -8.51 14.11 13.06
CA TYR A 143 -8.68 13.08 12.05
C TYR A 143 -8.43 11.72 12.70
N MET A 144 -9.49 10.92 12.79
CA MET A 144 -9.47 9.63 13.49
C MET A 144 -10.03 8.51 12.60
N PRO A 145 -9.23 7.96 11.68
CA PRO A 145 -9.56 6.73 10.98
C PRO A 145 -9.78 5.59 11.97
N VAL A 146 -10.87 4.85 11.79
CA VAL A 146 -11.25 3.71 12.62
C VAL A 146 -11.09 2.43 11.81
N PHE A 147 -10.20 1.55 12.27
CA PHE A 147 -9.97 0.25 11.65
C PHE A 147 -11.13 -0.69 11.97
N THR A 148 -11.74 -1.25 10.93
CA THR A 148 -12.78 -2.28 11.03
C THR A 148 -12.22 -3.61 10.54
N ALA A 149 -12.81 -4.73 11.00
CA ALA A 149 -12.49 -6.03 10.44
C ALA A 149 -13.03 -6.06 9.00
N HIS A 150 -12.25 -6.56 8.04
CA HIS A 150 -12.73 -6.68 6.68
C HIS A 150 -13.62 -7.93 6.56
N PRO A 151 -14.94 -7.80 6.31
CA PRO A 151 -15.89 -8.91 6.42
C PRO A 151 -15.65 -10.04 5.41
N THR A 152 -14.91 -9.78 4.32
CA THR A 152 -14.65 -10.73 3.24
C THR A 152 -13.17 -10.94 2.88
N GLU A 153 -12.24 -10.16 3.44
CA GLU A 153 -10.81 -10.34 3.15
C GLU A 153 -10.13 -11.01 4.34
N ALA A 154 -10.35 -12.32 4.43
CA ALA A 154 -9.50 -13.20 5.21
C ALA A 154 -8.11 -13.40 4.56
N ARG A 155 -7.57 -12.39 3.84
CA ARG A 155 -6.22 -12.48 3.26
C ARG A 155 -5.26 -12.85 4.38
N ARG A 156 -4.50 -13.92 4.18
CA ARG A 156 -3.54 -14.36 5.18
C ARG A 156 -2.42 -13.32 5.26
N ARG A 157 -1.94 -13.03 6.48
CA ARG A 157 -0.76 -12.19 6.71
C ARG A 157 0.40 -12.58 5.77
N THR A 158 0.57 -13.88 5.55
CA THR A 158 1.60 -14.44 4.65
C THR A 158 1.47 -13.96 3.20
N ILE A 159 0.25 -13.76 2.69
CA ILE A 159 -0.01 -13.24 1.34
C ILE A 159 0.35 -11.76 1.27
N MET A 160 -0.03 -10.97 2.29
CA MET A 160 0.36 -9.56 2.36
C MET A 160 1.88 -9.40 2.42
N GLU A 161 2.56 -10.20 3.24
CA GLU A 161 4.02 -10.20 3.32
C GLU A 161 4.66 -10.60 1.98
N ALA A 162 4.09 -11.56 1.25
CA ALA A 162 4.54 -11.91 -0.09
C ALA A 162 4.37 -10.74 -1.08
N GLN A 163 3.21 -10.09 -1.08
CA GLN A 163 2.94 -8.90 -1.90
C GLN A 163 3.87 -7.74 -1.54
N ARG A 164 4.14 -7.53 -0.25
CA ARG A 164 5.10 -6.53 0.24
C ARG A 164 6.51 -6.81 -0.23
N ARG A 165 6.99 -8.06 -0.17
CA ARG A 165 8.30 -8.45 -0.71
C ARG A 165 8.38 -8.17 -2.21
N ILE A 166 7.36 -8.54 -2.98
CA ILE A 166 7.29 -8.24 -4.41
C ILE A 166 7.33 -6.73 -4.65
N PHE A 167 6.59 -5.93 -3.89
CA PHE A 167 6.60 -4.46 -3.98
C PHE A 167 8.01 -3.89 -3.72
N VAL A 168 8.65 -4.26 -2.60
CA VAL A 168 9.98 -3.76 -2.22
C VAL A 168 11.03 -4.19 -3.25
N THR A 169 11.03 -5.44 -3.69
CA THR A 169 11.98 -5.94 -4.70
C THR A 169 11.72 -5.28 -6.06
N SER A 170 10.47 -5.06 -6.44
CA SER A 170 10.10 -4.36 -7.69
C SER A 170 10.62 -2.92 -7.70
N GLN A 171 10.59 -2.22 -6.56
CA GLN A 171 11.16 -0.88 -6.42
C GLN A 171 12.67 -0.82 -6.70
N LYS A 172 13.44 -1.87 -6.37
CA LYS A 172 14.89 -1.90 -6.63
C LYS A 172 15.21 -1.69 -8.12
N LEU A 173 14.38 -2.22 -9.02
CA LEU A 173 14.54 -2.08 -10.49
C LEU A 173 14.40 -0.64 -11.02
N ASP A 174 13.99 0.32 -10.18
CA ASP A 174 13.91 1.73 -10.54
C ASP A 174 15.25 2.47 -10.42
N ASP A 175 16.28 1.86 -9.81
CA ASP A 175 17.63 2.44 -9.73
C ASP A 175 18.32 2.39 -11.11
N HIS A 176 18.69 3.57 -11.62
CA HIS A 176 19.34 3.75 -12.92
C HIS A 176 20.81 3.31 -12.94
N ARG A 177 21.41 3.04 -11.78
CA ARG A 177 22.83 2.68 -11.64
C ARG A 177 23.08 1.17 -11.66
N LEU A 178 22.01 0.36 -11.78
CA LEU A 178 22.14 -1.10 -11.77
C LEU A 178 22.90 -1.59 -13.00
N SER A 179 23.85 -2.49 -12.78
CA SER A 179 24.46 -3.28 -13.85
C SER A 179 23.43 -4.25 -14.46
N ARG A 180 23.76 -4.81 -15.62
CA ARG A 180 22.91 -5.83 -16.26
C ARG A 180 22.70 -7.05 -15.37
N GLU A 181 23.77 -7.49 -14.71
CA GLU A 181 23.76 -8.66 -13.80
C GLU A 181 22.90 -8.37 -12.56
N GLN A 182 23.13 -7.25 -11.88
CA GLN A 182 22.32 -6.84 -10.72
C GLN A 182 20.84 -6.71 -11.07
N ARG A 183 20.53 -6.20 -12.27
CA ARG A 183 19.16 -6.12 -12.75
C ARG A 183 18.54 -7.50 -12.95
N GLN A 184 19.32 -8.45 -13.47
CA GLN A 184 18.88 -9.84 -13.65
C GLN A 184 18.64 -10.52 -12.29
N ASP A 185 19.55 -10.36 -11.33
CA ASP A 185 19.40 -10.91 -9.97
C ASP A 185 18.08 -10.46 -9.32
N ILE A 186 17.71 -9.17 -9.49
CA ILE A 186 16.45 -8.65 -8.97
C ILE A 186 15.24 -9.26 -9.71
N ILE A 187 15.34 -9.50 -11.02
CA ILE A 187 14.28 -10.15 -11.81
C ILE A 187 14.11 -11.61 -11.35
N ASP A 188 15.19 -12.33 -11.09
CA ASP A 188 15.17 -13.70 -10.60
C ASP A 188 14.62 -13.77 -9.16
N GLU A 189 14.98 -12.80 -8.31
CA GLU A 189 14.39 -12.61 -6.99
C GLU A 189 12.86 -12.39 -7.11
N LEU A 190 12.41 -11.56 -8.05
CA LEU A 190 10.97 -11.35 -8.30
C LEU A 190 10.25 -12.61 -8.77
N GLU A 191 10.81 -13.37 -9.72
CA GLU A 191 10.21 -14.63 -10.18
C GLU A 191 10.07 -15.62 -9.01
N THR A 192 11.09 -15.68 -8.14
CA THR A 192 11.07 -16.51 -6.93
C THR A 192 9.97 -16.07 -5.96
N GLN A 193 9.80 -14.76 -5.72
CA GLN A 193 8.74 -14.27 -4.84
C GLN A 193 7.34 -14.53 -5.42
N ILE A 194 7.17 -14.42 -6.75
CA ILE A 194 5.91 -14.74 -7.44
C ILE A 194 5.62 -16.24 -7.32
N LEU A 195 6.62 -17.11 -7.46
CA LEU A 195 6.48 -18.54 -7.22
C LEU A 195 6.05 -18.85 -5.80
N ILE A 196 6.67 -18.22 -4.79
CA ILE A 196 6.28 -18.38 -3.39
C ILE A 196 4.81 -17.94 -3.21
N HIS A 197 4.40 -16.82 -3.80
CA HIS A 197 3.02 -16.37 -3.75
C HIS A 197 2.07 -17.38 -4.40
N TRP A 198 2.41 -17.93 -5.56
CA TRP A 198 1.64 -18.98 -6.25
C TRP A 198 1.43 -20.24 -5.40
N ARG A 199 2.49 -20.67 -4.71
CA ARG A 199 2.49 -21.87 -3.86
C ARG A 199 1.90 -21.63 -2.47
N THR A 200 1.63 -20.37 -2.10
CA THR A 200 1.01 -20.04 -0.82
C THR A 200 -0.50 -20.06 -0.95
N ASN A 201 -1.17 -20.90 -0.16
CA ASN A 201 -2.64 -20.99 -0.19
C ASN A 201 -3.28 -19.69 0.33
N GLU A 202 -4.05 -19.02 -0.53
CA GLU A 202 -4.75 -17.76 -0.23
C GLU A 202 -5.98 -17.98 0.65
N VAL A 203 -6.65 -19.13 0.48
CA VAL A 203 -7.88 -19.47 1.19
C VAL A 203 -7.51 -20.01 2.57
N ARG A 204 -8.15 -19.48 3.61
CA ARG A 204 -8.04 -20.06 4.95
C ARG A 204 -8.92 -21.31 5.03
N GLU A 205 -8.34 -22.41 5.48
CA GLU A 205 -9.09 -23.66 5.74
C GLU A 205 -10.05 -23.53 6.93
N HIS A 206 -9.78 -22.60 7.85
CA HIS A 206 -10.60 -22.32 9.02
C HIS A 206 -11.01 -20.86 9.11
N LYS A 207 -12.20 -20.62 9.68
CA LYS A 207 -12.71 -19.28 9.96
C LYS A 207 -11.73 -18.55 10.91
N PRO A 208 -11.35 -17.29 10.63
CA PRO A 208 -10.48 -16.52 11.51
C PRO A 208 -11.07 -16.43 12.92
N GLU A 209 -10.21 -16.54 13.94
CA GLU A 209 -10.60 -16.10 15.27
C GLU A 209 -10.52 -14.57 15.36
N VAL A 210 -11.29 -13.97 16.27
CA VAL A 210 -11.25 -12.52 16.48
C VAL A 210 -9.83 -12.04 16.85
N VAL A 211 -9.06 -12.88 17.54
CA VAL A 211 -7.65 -12.59 17.87
C VAL A 211 -6.78 -12.49 16.62
N ASP A 212 -7.07 -13.27 15.56
CA ASP A 212 -6.35 -13.17 14.29
C ASP A 212 -6.66 -11.84 13.59
N GLU A 213 -7.92 -11.39 13.65
CA GLU A 213 -8.31 -10.10 13.09
C GLU A 213 -7.64 -8.94 13.84
N ILE A 214 -7.55 -9.01 15.17
CA ILE A 214 -6.83 -8.02 15.99
C ILE A 214 -5.37 -7.93 15.54
N LYS A 215 -4.68 -9.08 15.46
CA LYS A 215 -3.28 -9.14 15.01
C LYS A 215 -3.13 -8.63 13.57
N TYR A 216 -4.09 -8.90 12.71
CA TYR A 216 -4.12 -8.41 11.34
C TYR A 216 -4.28 -6.89 11.26
N GLY A 217 -5.13 -6.30 12.10
CA GLY A 217 -5.23 -4.84 12.21
C GLY A 217 -3.90 -4.21 12.66
N LEU A 218 -3.23 -4.81 13.65
CA LEU A 218 -1.95 -4.35 14.18
C LEU A 218 -0.80 -4.47 13.17
N PHE A 219 -0.86 -5.42 12.25
CA PHE A 219 0.14 -5.60 11.20
C PHE A 219 0.35 -4.32 10.36
N TYR A 220 -0.70 -3.55 10.10
CA TYR A 220 -0.56 -2.28 9.36
C TYR A 220 0.24 -1.22 10.14
N PHE A 221 0.17 -1.23 11.47
CA PHE A 221 0.97 -0.35 12.32
C PHE A 221 2.45 -0.70 12.22
N GLN A 222 2.76 -1.99 12.35
CA GLN A 222 4.11 -2.55 12.23
C GLN A 222 4.75 -2.22 10.88
N GLU A 223 4.01 -2.46 9.79
CA GLU A 223 4.56 -2.37 8.44
C GLU A 223 4.58 -0.95 7.86
N SER A 224 3.76 -0.03 8.39
CA SER A 224 3.58 1.27 7.73
C SER A 224 3.25 2.45 8.63
N LEU A 225 2.29 2.35 9.55
CA LEU A 225 1.73 3.56 10.18
C LEU A 225 2.69 4.23 11.15
N PHE A 226 3.49 3.46 11.91
CA PHE A 226 4.48 4.05 12.82
C PHE A 226 5.52 4.90 12.09
N GLU A 227 5.87 4.54 10.86
CA GLU A 227 6.79 5.33 10.02
C GLU A 227 6.06 6.46 9.28
N ALA A 228 4.87 6.17 8.74
CA ALA A 228 4.12 7.08 7.89
C ALA A 228 3.57 8.29 8.64
N VAL A 229 3.12 8.12 9.89
CA VAL A 229 2.51 9.21 10.68
C VAL A 229 3.51 10.34 10.94
N PRO A 230 4.72 10.12 11.49
CA PRO A 230 5.72 11.17 11.63
C PRO A 230 6.10 11.81 10.29
N LEU A 231 6.14 11.03 9.21
CA LEU A 231 6.44 11.55 7.88
C LEU A 231 5.34 12.50 7.37
N ALA A 232 4.07 12.18 7.59
CA ALA A 232 2.95 13.04 7.25
C ALA A 232 3.01 14.39 8.00
N TYR A 233 3.30 14.37 9.31
CA TYR A 233 3.52 15.59 10.08
C TYR A 233 4.68 16.43 9.53
N ARG A 234 5.81 15.78 9.19
CA ARG A 234 6.94 16.48 8.56
C ARG A 234 6.57 17.12 7.22
N TYR A 235 5.70 16.51 6.42
CA TYR A 235 5.21 17.12 5.19
C TYR A 235 4.34 18.33 5.45
N LEU A 236 3.42 18.25 6.42
CA LEU A 236 2.60 19.39 6.83
C LEU A 236 3.47 20.54 7.35
N GLU A 237 4.40 20.27 8.26
CA GLU A 237 5.31 21.29 8.80
C GLU A 237 6.14 21.97 7.71
N ARG A 238 6.64 21.21 6.73
CA ARG A 238 7.37 21.78 5.59
C ARG A 238 6.48 22.67 4.75
N ALA A 239 5.24 22.26 4.48
CA ALA A 239 4.27 23.07 3.74
C ALA A 239 3.96 24.38 4.48
N LEU A 240 3.68 24.31 5.79
CA LEU A 240 3.43 25.47 6.64
C LEU A 240 4.60 26.45 6.62
N ARG A 241 5.84 25.98 6.83
CA ARG A 241 7.05 26.83 6.81
C ARG A 241 7.29 27.47 5.45
N ARG A 242 7.03 26.75 4.35
CA ARG A 242 7.22 27.28 2.98
C ARG A 242 6.21 28.36 2.63
N THR A 243 4.96 28.20 3.06
CA THR A 243 3.88 29.09 2.66
C THR A 243 3.71 30.27 3.63
N TYR A 244 3.67 30.00 4.93
CA TYR A 244 3.44 31.02 5.96
C TYR A 244 4.72 31.57 6.59
N GLY A 245 5.85 30.90 6.40
CA GLY A 245 7.15 31.36 6.89
C GLY A 245 7.35 31.18 8.39
N ASN A 246 8.41 31.81 8.88
CA ASN A 246 8.79 31.83 10.29
C ASN A 246 8.65 33.26 10.86
N HIS A 247 8.63 33.34 12.18
CA HIS A 247 8.89 34.56 12.93
C HIS A 247 10.39 34.93 12.86
N ALA A 248 10.74 36.13 13.31
CA ALA A 248 12.12 36.63 13.29
C ALA A 248 13.08 35.82 14.16
N ASP A 249 12.57 35.16 15.21
CA ASP A 249 13.32 34.25 16.10
C ASP A 249 13.53 32.85 15.51
N GLY A 250 13.08 32.61 14.27
CA GLY A 250 13.19 31.33 13.57
C GLY A 250 12.08 30.33 13.90
N THR A 251 11.14 30.65 14.78
CA THR A 251 10.00 29.78 15.09
C THR A 251 8.94 29.81 13.97
N PRO A 252 8.25 28.70 13.67
CA PRO A 252 7.25 28.69 12.61
C PRO A 252 6.02 29.52 12.99
N ARG A 253 5.48 30.29 12.03
CA ARG A 253 4.27 31.12 12.27
C ARG A 253 3.01 30.31 12.52
N VAL A 254 2.97 29.11 11.95
CA VAL A 254 1.91 28.13 12.15
C VAL A 254 2.55 26.81 12.52
N ARG A 255 2.11 26.21 13.62
CA ARG A 255 2.57 24.92 14.14
C ARG A 255 1.54 23.86 13.81
N ALA A 256 2.02 22.66 13.47
CA ALA A 256 1.17 21.49 13.32
C ALA A 256 0.88 20.88 14.71
N PRO A 257 -0.36 20.93 15.21
CA PRO A 257 -0.74 20.27 16.46
C PRO A 257 -0.96 18.77 16.22
N SER A 258 -1.07 17.98 17.28
CA SER A 258 -1.38 16.55 17.16
C SER A 258 -2.87 16.33 16.83
N PHE A 259 -3.20 16.19 15.55
CA PHE A 259 -4.58 15.97 15.07
C PHE A 259 -4.87 14.53 14.60
N LEU A 260 -3.85 13.77 14.20
CA LEU A 260 -3.99 12.37 13.77
C LEU A 260 -4.17 11.44 14.97
N ARG A 261 -5.26 10.68 14.97
CA ARG A 261 -5.58 9.63 15.94
C ARG A 261 -5.99 8.37 15.21
N PHE A 262 -5.98 7.24 15.89
CA PHE A 262 -6.46 5.98 15.32
C PHE A 262 -7.44 5.32 16.29
N GLY A 263 -8.56 4.85 15.74
CA GLY A 263 -9.50 3.99 16.44
C GLY A 263 -9.48 2.58 15.86
N SER A 264 -10.05 1.62 16.58
CA SER A 264 -10.31 0.28 16.06
C SER A 264 -11.60 -0.28 16.64
N TRP A 265 -12.41 -0.90 15.79
CA TRP A 265 -13.56 -1.73 16.18
C TRP A 265 -13.18 -3.20 16.32
N ILE A 266 -11.99 -3.59 15.85
CA ILE A 266 -11.55 -4.99 15.83
C ILE A 266 -11.34 -5.50 17.26
N GLY A 267 -12.11 -6.53 17.64
CA GLY A 267 -12.12 -7.06 19.00
C GLY A 267 -12.98 -6.27 20.01
N GLY A 268 -13.56 -5.15 19.59
CA GLY A 268 -14.45 -4.32 20.43
C GLY A 268 -15.91 -4.35 19.98
N ASP A 269 -16.14 -4.27 18.67
CA ASP A 269 -17.47 -4.30 18.08
C ASP A 269 -18.09 -5.70 18.21
N ARG A 270 -19.25 -5.75 18.87
CA ARG A 270 -19.98 -6.97 19.22
C ARG A 270 -21.36 -7.00 18.59
N ASP A 271 -21.71 -6.00 17.79
CA ASP A 271 -22.99 -5.97 17.11
C ASP A 271 -23.07 -7.14 16.10
N GLY A 272 -24.04 -8.02 16.28
CA GLY A 272 -24.21 -9.22 15.44
C GLY A 272 -23.10 -10.28 15.50
N ASN A 273 -22.07 -10.14 16.35
CA ASN A 273 -20.94 -11.07 16.41
C ASN A 273 -20.74 -11.72 17.80
N PRO A 274 -21.27 -12.93 18.05
CA PRO A 274 -21.16 -13.60 19.35
C PRO A 274 -19.74 -14.04 19.71
N ASN A 275 -18.79 -13.97 18.77
CA ASN A 275 -17.40 -14.37 19.00
C ASN A 275 -16.58 -13.27 19.71
N VAL A 276 -17.12 -12.05 19.81
CA VAL A 276 -16.47 -10.93 20.49
C VAL A 276 -16.89 -10.92 21.96
N LYS A 277 -16.09 -11.59 22.79
CA LYS A 277 -16.31 -11.74 24.24
C LYS A 277 -15.54 -10.66 25.04
N PRO A 278 -15.89 -10.41 26.31
CA PRO A 278 -15.13 -9.48 27.17
C PRO A 278 -13.62 -9.78 27.22
N GLU A 279 -13.24 -11.07 27.24
CA GLU A 279 -11.84 -11.50 27.25
C GLU A 279 -11.14 -11.15 25.92
N THR A 280 -11.87 -11.23 24.81
CA THR A 280 -11.39 -10.84 23.48
C THR A 280 -11.13 -9.33 23.42
N THR A 281 -12.04 -8.51 23.95
CA THR A 281 -11.84 -7.06 24.02
C THR A 281 -10.65 -6.70 24.92
N ALA A 282 -10.51 -7.34 26.07
CA ALA A 282 -9.34 -7.15 26.94
C ALA A 282 -8.03 -7.56 26.23
N THR A 283 -8.08 -8.63 25.43
CA THR A 283 -6.94 -9.08 24.60
C THR A 283 -6.61 -8.05 23.51
N ALA A 284 -7.61 -7.47 22.86
CA ALA A 284 -7.42 -6.42 21.86
C ALA A 284 -6.65 -5.22 22.42
N VAL A 285 -7.11 -4.70 23.58
CA VAL A 285 -6.46 -3.58 24.26
C VAL A 285 -5.03 -3.94 24.67
N ARG A 286 -4.80 -5.12 25.25
CA ARG A 286 -3.45 -5.56 25.65
C ARG A 286 -2.50 -5.66 24.46
N LEU A 287 -2.94 -6.24 23.35
CA LEU A 287 -2.11 -6.37 22.15
C LEU A 287 -1.78 -5.00 21.54
N GLN A 288 -2.75 -4.07 21.51
CA GLN A 288 -2.51 -2.69 21.07
C GLN A 288 -1.51 -1.97 21.98
N MET A 289 -1.63 -2.10 23.30
CA MET A 289 -0.68 -1.53 24.26
C MET A 289 0.72 -2.12 24.08
N GLN A 290 0.82 -3.44 23.95
CA GLN A 290 2.08 -4.13 23.70
C GLN A 290 2.74 -3.62 22.42
N GLU A 291 1.97 -3.45 21.34
CA GLU A 291 2.47 -2.97 20.06
C GLU A 291 3.13 -1.59 20.17
N VAL A 292 2.46 -0.65 20.83
CA VAL A 292 2.99 0.71 21.07
C VAL A 292 4.25 0.67 21.93
N LEU A 293 4.27 -0.14 22.99
CA LEU A 293 5.45 -0.27 23.86
C LEU A 293 6.65 -0.87 23.13
N VAL A 294 6.44 -1.90 22.32
CA VAL A 294 7.50 -2.53 21.51
C VAL A 294 8.10 -1.54 20.53
N GLU A 295 7.27 -0.76 19.82
CA GLU A 295 7.77 0.25 18.90
C GLU A 295 8.54 1.36 19.62
N TYR A 296 8.03 1.87 20.75
CA TYR A 296 8.76 2.91 21.50
C TYR A 296 10.08 2.40 22.09
N LEU A 297 10.12 1.17 22.59
CA LEU A 297 11.38 0.56 23.03
C LEU A 297 12.39 0.48 21.87
N ARG A 298 11.95 0.09 20.67
CA ARG A 298 12.79 0.05 19.48
C ARG A 298 13.35 1.44 19.14
N GLN A 299 12.51 2.48 19.15
CA GLN A 299 12.90 3.86 18.83
C GLN A 299 13.85 4.45 19.88
N VAL A 300 13.56 4.25 21.17
CA VAL A 300 14.43 4.73 22.27
C VAL A 300 15.79 4.06 22.21
N ASN A 301 15.85 2.75 21.95
CA ASN A 301 17.12 2.04 21.76
C ASN A 301 17.90 2.60 20.56
N ALA A 302 17.24 2.89 19.44
CA ALA A 302 17.90 3.52 18.29
C ALA A 302 18.46 4.91 18.65
N LEU A 303 17.68 5.75 19.35
CA LEU A 303 18.10 7.08 19.78
C LEU A 303 19.30 7.05 20.73
N ARG A 304 19.39 6.05 21.61
CA ARG A 304 20.55 5.86 22.52
C ARG A 304 21.87 5.76 21.75
N HIS A 305 21.86 5.20 20.55
CA HIS A 305 23.07 5.08 19.71
C HIS A 305 23.39 6.35 18.91
N VAL A 306 22.44 7.28 18.78
CA VAL A 306 22.59 8.53 18.02
C VAL A 306 22.90 9.71 18.94
N LEU A 307 22.24 9.79 20.09
CA LEU A 307 22.36 10.91 21.04
C LEU A 307 23.54 10.70 22.00
N THR A 308 24.77 10.67 21.46
CA THR A 308 26.00 10.40 22.22
C THR A 308 26.72 11.65 22.73
N HIS A 309 26.03 12.80 22.74
CA HIS A 309 26.59 14.08 23.16
C HIS A 309 27.15 14.00 24.60
N SER A 310 28.39 14.43 24.77
CA SER A 310 29.03 14.57 26.07
C SER A 310 28.88 16.00 26.56
N ILE A 311 28.56 16.16 27.85
CA ILE A 311 28.66 17.45 28.54
C ILE A 311 30.12 17.83 28.88
N HIS A 312 31.05 16.89 28.70
CA HIS A 312 32.48 17.08 28.79
C HIS A 312 33.05 17.09 27.37
N TRP A 313 33.29 18.29 26.84
CA TRP A 313 33.86 18.55 25.52
C TRP A 313 34.93 19.62 25.66
#